data_AF-A0A8T5TJD5-F1
#
_entry.id   AF-A0A8T5TJD5-F1
#
_cell.length_a   1.000
_cell.length_b   1.000
_cell.length_c   1.000
_cell.angle_alpha   90.00
_cell.angle_beta   90.00
_cell.angle_gamma   90.00
#
_symmetry.space_group_name_H-M   'P 1'
#
loop_
_entity.id
_entity.type
_entity.pdbx_description
1 polymer ?
#
loop_
_entity_poly.entity_id
_entity_poly.type
_entity_poly.pdbx_seq_one_letter_code
_entity_poly.pdbx_strand_id
1 'polypeptide(L)'
;MIEIFRLAKERKMEELLSLHNRTKQKLLKNNIFQWGDWGNGYPNKEFIKTSLDKNELFILTFPDRIIGSVVLNQKQSIEWNKIPCKISRGD
;
A
#
# COMPACT_ATOMS: atom_id res chain seq x y z
N MET A 1 14.93 3.83 21.83
CA MET A 1 13.83 3.16 21.11
C MET A 1 14.29 2.93 19.68
N ILE A 2 14.10 1.73 19.14
CA ILE A 2 14.67 1.33 17.84
C ILE A 2 13.54 1.17 16.83
N GLU A 3 13.71 1.78 15.66
CA GLU A 3 12.86 1.56 14.50
C GLU A 3 13.29 0.27 13.80
N ILE A 4 12.33 -0.57 13.43
CA ILE A 4 12.61 -1.86 12.78
C ILE A 4 11.89 -1.91 11.44
N PHE A 5 12.68 -2.03 10.36
CA PHE A 5 12.18 -2.29 9.02
C PHE A 5 12.21 -3.80 8.74
N ARG A 6 11.06 -4.38 8.38
CA ARG A 6 10.96 -5.83 8.15
C ARG A 6 9.79 -6.18 7.25
N LEU A 7 9.80 -7.40 6.74
CA LEU A 7 8.64 -7.97 6.06
C LEU A 7 7.42 -8.04 6.99
N ALA A 8 6.26 -7.68 6.46
CA ALA A 8 4.99 -7.76 7.17
C ALA A 8 4.54 -9.22 7.37
N LYS A 9 3.67 -9.44 8.36
CA LYS A 9 3.06 -10.75 8.63
C LYS A 9 1.55 -10.61 8.69
N GLU A 10 0.82 -11.67 8.34
CA GLU A 10 -0.65 -11.67 8.29
C GLU A 10 -1.30 -11.20 9.60
N ARG A 11 -0.72 -11.55 10.76
CA ARG A 11 -1.16 -11.07 12.09
C ARG A 11 -1.23 -9.54 12.26
N LYS A 12 -0.64 -8.76 11.33
CA LYS A 12 -0.65 -7.29 11.32
C LYS A 12 -1.67 -6.70 10.32
N MET A 13 -2.51 -7.51 9.69
CA MET A 13 -3.49 -7.09 8.67
C MET A 13 -4.39 -5.93 9.13
N GLU A 14 -5.02 -6.04 10.29
CA GLU A 14 -5.94 -5.01 10.81
C GLU A 14 -5.22 -3.68 11.08
N GLU A 15 -3.99 -3.74 11.59
CA GLU A 15 -3.18 -2.55 11.83
C GLU A 15 -2.73 -1.87 10.52
N LEU A 16 -2.43 -2.66 9.49
CA LEU A 16 -2.12 -2.17 8.15
C LEU A 16 -3.32 -1.51 7.48
N LEU A 17 -4.50 -2.15 7.52
CA LEU A 17 -5.75 -1.58 7.03
C LEU A 17 -6.08 -0.27 7.72
N SER A 18 -5.95 -0.23 9.05
CA SER A 18 -6.14 0.99 9.84
C SER A 18 -5.15 2.09 9.45
N LEU A 19 -3.88 1.75 9.22
CA LEU A 19 -2.86 2.70 8.75
C LEU A 19 -3.25 3.28 7.39
N HIS A 20 -3.57 2.44 6.39
CA HIS A 20 -3.93 2.88 5.05
C HIS A 20 -5.18 3.75 5.04
N ASN A 21 -6.22 3.38 5.81
CA ASN A 21 -7.44 4.18 5.95
C ASN A 21 -7.15 5.55 6.54
N ARG A 22 -6.33 5.64 7.61
CA ARG A 22 -5.93 6.94 8.17
C ARG A 22 -5.15 7.79 7.16
N THR A 23 -4.26 7.17 6.39
CA THR A 23 -3.51 7.86 5.34
C THR A 23 -4.42 8.39 4.25
N LYS A 24 -5.36 7.58 3.76
CA LYS A 24 -6.38 7.99 2.77
C LYS A 24 -7.17 9.22 3.23
N GLN A 25 -7.66 9.18 4.47
CA GLN A 25 -8.39 10.32 5.04
C GLN A 25 -7.51 11.58 5.15
N LYS A 26 -6.23 11.42 5.50
CA LYS A 26 -5.28 12.53 5.55
C LYS A 26 -4.98 13.11 4.18
N LEU A 27 -4.84 12.27 3.15
CA LEU A 27 -4.64 12.70 1.76
C LEU A 27 -5.84 13.50 1.27
N LEU A 28 -7.06 12.99 1.48
CA LEU A 28 -8.29 13.67 1.11
C LEU A 28 -8.43 15.04 1.81
N LYS A 29 -8.16 15.11 3.12
CA LYS A 29 -8.17 16.37 3.88
C LYS A 29 -7.19 17.41 3.33
N ASN A 30 -6.11 16.97 2.70
CA ASN A 30 -5.10 17.82 2.10
C ASN A 30 -5.35 18.09 0.60
N ASN A 31 -6.54 17.80 0.08
CA ASN A 31 -6.88 17.90 -1.35
C ASN A 31 -5.98 17.06 -2.27
N ILE A 32 -5.42 15.95 -1.74
CA ILE A 32 -4.67 14.97 -2.52
C ILE A 32 -5.61 13.81 -2.83
N PHE A 33 -6.13 13.79 -4.05
CA PHE A 33 -7.14 12.81 -4.50
C PHE A 33 -6.49 11.48 -4.93
N GLN A 34 -5.68 10.89 -4.05
CA GLN A 34 -5.13 9.56 -4.23
C GLN A 34 -5.94 8.53 -3.43
N TRP A 35 -5.92 7.29 -3.92
CA TRP A 35 -6.48 6.14 -3.19
C TRP A 35 -7.98 6.31 -2.90
N GLY A 36 -8.71 6.92 -3.84
CA GLY A 36 -10.13 7.20 -3.69
C GLY A 36 -10.99 5.95 -3.50
N ASP A 37 -12.26 6.14 -3.09
CA ASP A 37 -13.25 5.06 -2.93
C ASP A 37 -13.93 4.66 -4.25
N TRP A 38 -13.42 5.10 -5.41
CA TRP A 38 -13.95 4.69 -6.70
C TRP A 38 -13.65 3.20 -6.97
N GLY A 39 -14.68 2.44 -7.36
CA GLY A 39 -14.59 0.98 -7.54
C GLY A 39 -14.57 0.25 -6.21
N ASN A 40 -13.67 -0.74 -6.06
CA ASN A 40 -13.50 -1.49 -4.80
C ASN A 40 -12.60 -0.78 -3.76
N GLY A 41 -12.21 0.47 -4.03
CA GLY A 41 -11.24 1.21 -3.23
C GLY A 41 -9.83 0.61 -3.31
N TYR A 42 -8.82 1.48 -3.29
CA TYR A 42 -7.41 1.09 -3.21
C TYR A 42 -6.71 1.99 -2.20
N PRO A 43 -5.74 1.47 -1.40
CA PRO A 43 -5.48 0.05 -1.16
C PRO A 43 -6.60 -0.59 -0.33
N ASN A 44 -6.90 -1.86 -0.58
CA ASN A 44 -7.95 -2.62 0.11
C ASN A 44 -7.39 -3.92 0.74
N LYS A 45 -8.25 -4.68 1.43
CA LYS A 45 -7.86 -5.93 2.11
C LYS A 45 -7.27 -6.97 1.16
N GLU A 46 -7.81 -7.10 -0.05
CA GLU A 46 -7.32 -8.04 -1.05
C GLU A 46 -5.92 -7.66 -1.52
N PHE A 47 -5.69 -6.37 -1.83
CA PHE A 47 -4.38 -5.85 -2.19
C PHE A 47 -3.31 -6.13 -1.11
N ILE A 48 -3.65 -5.86 0.16
CA ILE A 48 -2.72 -6.12 1.28
C ILE A 48 -2.44 -7.62 1.40
N LYS A 49 -3.46 -8.46 1.28
CA LYS A 49 -3.31 -9.91 1.33
C LYS A 49 -2.40 -10.42 0.21
N THR A 50 -2.65 -10.01 -1.04
CA THR A 50 -1.79 -10.38 -2.17
C THR A 50 -0.34 -9.91 -1.98
N SER A 51 -0.14 -8.71 -1.44
CA SER A 51 1.21 -8.17 -1.18
C SER A 51 1.93 -8.93 -0.06
N LEU A 52 1.21 -9.44 0.94
CA LEU A 52 1.72 -10.33 1.97
C LEU A 52 2.09 -11.70 1.39
N ASP A 53 1.18 -12.31 0.62
CA ASP A 53 1.36 -13.64 0.01
C ASP A 53 2.59 -13.67 -0.92
N LYS A 54 2.89 -12.54 -1.58
CA LYS A 54 4.07 -12.38 -2.44
C LYS A 54 5.36 -12.01 -1.71
N ASN A 55 5.32 -11.80 -0.40
CA ASN A 55 6.44 -11.25 0.39
C ASN A 55 6.94 -9.89 -0.15
N GLU A 56 6.03 -9.04 -0.62
CA GLU A 56 6.35 -7.72 -1.17
C GLU A 56 6.03 -6.58 -0.20
N LEU A 57 5.24 -6.83 0.85
CA LEU A 57 4.84 -5.81 1.82
C LEU A 57 5.82 -5.73 3.01
N PHE A 58 6.48 -4.58 3.15
CA PHE A 58 7.36 -4.26 4.27
C PHE A 58 6.72 -3.23 5.20
N ILE A 59 7.07 -3.30 6.49
CA ILE A 59 6.62 -2.40 7.54
C ILE A 59 7.80 -1.77 8.28
N LEU A 60 7.58 -0.54 8.72
CA LEU A 60 8.41 0.14 9.70
C LEU A 60 7.66 0.16 11.03
N THR A 61 8.27 -0.37 12.09
CA THR A 61 7.67 -0.42 13.43
C THR A 61 8.43 0.41 14.45
N PHE A 62 7.71 1.01 15.39
CA PHE A 62 8.26 1.74 16.52
C PHE A 62 7.36 1.64 17.76
N PRO A 63 7.80 0.95 18.84
CA PRO A 63 8.56 -0.30 18.84
C PRO A 63 7.74 -1.48 18.25
N ASP A 64 6.45 -1.62 18.63
CA ASP A 64 5.56 -2.68 18.14
C ASP A 64 4.36 -2.18 17.32
N ARG A 65 4.25 -0.86 17.18
CA ARG A 65 3.26 -0.20 16.33
C ARG A 65 3.83 0.02 14.93
N ILE A 66 3.03 -0.23 13.90
CA ILE A 66 3.35 0.10 12.52
C ILE A 66 3.17 1.61 12.32
N ILE A 67 4.26 2.26 11.91
CA ILE A 67 4.30 3.69 11.59
C ILE A 67 4.41 3.95 10.08
N GLY A 68 4.76 2.91 9.31
CA GLY A 68 4.86 2.98 7.86
C GLY A 68 4.76 1.61 7.21
N SER A 69 4.36 1.59 5.94
CA SER A 69 4.34 0.39 5.12
C SER A 69 4.71 0.74 3.68
N VAL A 70 5.40 -0.15 3.00
CA VAL A 70 5.76 -0.01 1.58
C VAL A 70 5.67 -1.36 0.88
N VAL A 71 5.15 -1.37 -0.34
CA VAL A 71 5.20 -2.54 -1.22
C VAL A 71 6.44 -2.40 -2.10
N LEU A 72 7.32 -3.40 -2.07
CA LEU A 72 8.53 -3.49 -2.88
C LEU A 72 8.42 -4.73 -3.77
N ASN A 73 8.18 -4.51 -5.06
CA ASN A 73 7.99 -5.55 -6.06
C ASN A 73 8.95 -5.36 -7.24
N GLN A 74 9.47 -6.44 -7.80
CA GLN A 74 10.36 -6.39 -8.97
C GLN A 74 9.62 -6.32 -10.30
N LYS A 75 8.35 -6.74 -10.31
CA LYS A 75 7.48 -6.79 -11.49
C LYS A 75 6.18 -6.07 -11.21
N GLN A 76 5.71 -5.30 -12.17
CA GLN A 76 4.41 -4.63 -12.11
C GLN A 76 3.28 -5.64 -11.91
N SER A 77 2.33 -5.34 -11.02
CA SER A 77 1.15 -6.18 -10.82
C SER A 77 0.27 -6.21 -12.07
N ILE A 78 -0.28 -7.38 -12.39
CA ILE A 78 -1.08 -7.64 -13.60
C ILE A 78 -2.30 -6.71 -13.70
N GLU A 79 -2.86 -6.29 -12.57
CA GLU A 79 -3.97 -5.31 -12.52
C GLU A 79 -3.68 -4.03 -13.32
N TRP A 80 -2.43 -3.60 -13.37
CA TRP A 80 -2.01 -2.38 -14.06
C TRP A 80 -1.86 -2.57 -15.57
N ASN A 81 -1.85 -3.80 -16.09
CA ASN A 81 -1.87 -4.04 -17.54
C ASN A 81 -3.17 -3.54 -18.19
N LYS A 82 -4.25 -3.43 -17.39
CA LYS A 82 -5.55 -2.92 -17.85
C LYS A 82 -5.62 -1.40 -17.92
N ILE A 83 -4.65 -0.71 -17.32
CA ILE A 83 -4.59 0.75 -17.39
C ILE A 83 -3.77 1.11 -18.62
N PRO A 84 -4.36 1.82 -19.61
CA PRO A 84 -3.65 2.26 -20.79
C PRO A 84 -2.68 3.38 -20.39
N CYS A 85 -1.53 3.01 -19.82
CA CYS A 85 -0.38 3.88 -19.68
C CYS A 85 0.15 4.12 -21.09
N LYS A 86 -0.36 5.16 -21.76
CA LYS A 86 0.28 5.66 -22.98
C LYS A 86 1.64 6.18 -22.57
N ILE A 87 2.66 5.35 -22.75
CA ILE A 87 4.04 5.84 -22.81
C ILE A 87 4.07 6.67 -24.09
N SER A 88 3.83 7.97 -23.97
CA SER A 88 4.27 8.89 -25.00
C SER A 88 5.79 8.82 -24.98
N ARG A 89 6.35 8.01 -25.88
CA ARG A 89 7.70 8.28 -26.33
C ARG A 89 7.60 9.66 -26.98
N GLY A 90 8.27 10.64 -26.39
CA GLY A 90 8.47 11.90 -27.08
C GLY A 90 9.32 11.59 -28.30
N ASP A 91 8.65 11.45 -29.44
CA ASP A 91 9.27 11.47 -30.76
C ASP A 91 9.52 12.93 -31.16
#